data_AF-A0AA88RW63-F1
#
_entry.id   AF-A0AA88RW63-F1
#
_cell.length_a   1.000
_cell.length_b   1.000
_cell.length_c   1.000
_cell.angle_alpha   90.00
_cell.angle_beta   90.00
_cell.angle_gamma   90.00
#
_symmetry.space_group_name_H-M   'P 1'
#
loop_
_entity.id
_entity.type
_entity.pdbx_description
1 polymer ?
#
loop_
_entity_poly.entity_id
_entity_poly.type
_entity_poly.pdbx_seq_one_letter_code
_entity_poly.pdbx_strand_id
1 'polypeptide(L)'
;MAGIVTPMGDVYSYGVLLMETFTRKKPTNDLFVGELTMKKWVSESFSQAVLNIVDANLLTGEEEDFSEKGSCLSMIMEIALNCTEDSMDERINMKDVAGRLTKIKQRFKGL
;
A
#
# COMPACT_ATOMS: atom_id res chain seq x y z
N MET A 1 9.25 -3.06 28.37
CA MET A 1 8.94 -4.10 27.38
C MET A 1 9.84 -3.86 26.18
N ALA A 2 10.69 -4.82 25.81
CA ALA A 2 11.37 -4.77 24.52
C ALA A 2 10.42 -5.32 23.46
N GLY A 3 10.31 -4.66 22.31
CA GLY A 3 9.51 -5.17 21.19
C GLY A 3 10.14 -6.44 20.63
N ILE A 4 9.32 -7.44 20.31
CA ILE A 4 9.80 -8.66 19.66
C ILE A 4 9.98 -8.35 18.18
N VAL A 5 11.23 -8.43 17.71
CA VAL A 5 11.55 -8.30 16.28
C VAL A 5 11.26 -9.63 15.60
N THR A 6 10.45 -9.60 14.55
CA THR A 6 10.14 -10.79 13.73
C THR A 6 10.16 -10.41 12.26
N PRO A 7 10.45 -11.37 11.36
CA PRO A 7 10.30 -11.15 9.91
C PRO A 7 8.91 -10.67 9.52
N MET A 8 7.87 -11.12 10.23
CA MET A 8 6.50 -10.65 10.01
C MET A 8 6.29 -9.20 10.46
N GLY A 9 6.98 -8.74 11.50
CA GLY A 9 7.02 -7.33 11.89
C GLY A 9 7.64 -6.45 10.80
N ASP A 10 8.70 -6.92 10.15
CA ASP A 10 9.32 -6.22 9.01
C ASP A 10 8.37 -6.15 7.81
N VAL A 11 7.65 -7.24 7.52
CA VAL A 11 6.60 -7.25 6.47
C VAL A 11 5.52 -6.21 6.76
N TYR A 12 5.02 -6.16 7.99
CA TYR A 12 3.99 -5.18 8.37
C TYR A 12 4.49 -3.76 8.18
N SER A 13 5.70 -3.48 8.66
CA SER A 13 6.34 -2.17 8.53
C SER A 13 6.54 -1.80 7.06
N TYR A 14 6.89 -2.77 6.21
CA TYR A 14 7.01 -2.56 4.77
C TYR A 14 5.65 -2.24 4.11
N GLY A 15 4.57 -2.87 4.54
CA GLY A 15 3.22 -2.53 4.08
C GLY A 15 2.84 -1.08 4.42
N VAL A 16 3.12 -0.63 5.65
CA VAL A 16 2.94 0.77 6.04
C VAL A 16 3.80 1.70 5.19
N LEU A 17 5.06 1.35 4.94
CA LEU A 17 5.97 2.13 4.09
C LEU A 17 5.45 2.26 2.64
N LEU A 18 4.87 1.21 2.08
CA LEU A 18 4.24 1.27 0.75
C LEU A 18 3.08 2.27 0.75
N MET A 19 2.18 2.19 1.74
CA MET A 19 1.07 3.14 1.85
C MET A 19 1.59 4.58 2.01
N GLU A 20 2.57 4.81 2.88
CA GLU A 20 3.19 6.13 3.06
C GLU A 20 3.80 6.65 1.75
N THR A 21 4.52 5.80 1.02
CA THR A 21 5.18 6.17 -0.25
C THR A 21 4.18 6.66 -1.29
N PHE A 22 3.09 5.92 -1.49
CA PHE A 22 2.15 6.20 -2.58
C PHE A 22 1.03 7.18 -2.21
N THR A 23 0.76 7.40 -0.92
CA THR A 23 -0.19 8.43 -0.44
C THR A 23 0.48 9.74 -0.03
N ARG A 24 1.81 9.71 0.18
CA ARG A 24 2.59 10.81 0.77
C ARG A 24 2.06 11.27 2.13
N LYS A 25 1.37 10.39 2.85
CA LYS A 25 0.93 10.62 4.23
C LYS A 25 1.82 9.86 5.17
N LYS A 26 2.25 10.51 6.25
CA LYS A 26 2.96 9.83 7.34
C LYS A 26 1.99 8.94 8.11
N PRO A 27 2.40 7.77 8.61
CA PRO A 27 1.55 6.95 9.49
C PRO A 27 1.15 7.68 10.78
N THR A 28 1.89 8.72 11.16
CA THR A 28 1.63 9.61 12.31
C THR A 28 0.96 10.93 11.92
N ASN A 29 0.40 11.03 10.71
CA ASN A 29 -0.33 12.22 10.28
C ASN A 29 -1.57 12.46 11.18
N ASP A 30 -1.90 13.72 11.45
CA ASP A 30 -3.04 14.10 12.29
C ASP A 30 -4.40 13.61 11.77
N LEU A 31 -4.48 13.15 10.51
CA LEU A 31 -5.64 12.44 9.97
C LEU A 31 -5.90 11.09 10.67
N PHE A 32 -4.87 10.43 11.18
CA PHE A 32 -4.94 9.07 11.73
C PHE A 32 -5.01 9.10 13.26
N VAL A 33 -6.14 9.59 13.78
CA VAL A 33 -6.40 9.75 15.21
C VAL A 33 -7.45 8.76 15.72
N GLY A 34 -7.35 8.42 17.01
CA GLY A 34 -8.26 7.48 17.65
C GLY A 34 -8.16 6.09 17.04
N GLU A 35 -9.27 5.58 16.51
CA GLU A 35 -9.33 4.24 15.93
C GLU A 35 -9.01 4.19 14.43
N LEU A 36 -8.88 5.35 13.76
CA LEU A 36 -8.59 5.43 12.33
C LEU A 36 -7.08 5.31 12.11
N THR A 37 -6.66 4.16 11.59
CA THR A 37 -5.27 3.91 11.19
C THR A 37 -5.11 4.12 9.69
N MET A 38 -3.87 4.33 9.23
CA MET A 38 -3.56 4.37 7.79
C MET A 38 -4.05 3.10 7.06
N LYS A 39 -3.88 1.91 7.67
CA LYS A 39 -4.43 0.64 7.14
C LYS A 39 -5.93 0.72 6.92
N LYS A 40 -6.70 1.13 7.95
CA LYS A 40 -8.17 1.22 7.85
C LYS A 40 -8.59 2.25 6.80
N TRP A 41 -7.97 3.43 6.81
CA TRP A 41 -8.25 4.47 5.83
C TRP A 41 -8.01 4.01 4.38
N VAL A 42 -6.89 3.32 4.13
CA VAL A 42 -6.59 2.74 2.81
C VAL A 42 -7.60 1.64 2.44
N SER A 43 -7.93 0.75 3.39
CA SER A 43 -8.90 -0.33 3.19
C SER A 43 -10.30 0.20 2.85
N GLU A 44 -10.78 1.19 3.59
CA GLU A 44 -12.09 1.83 3.35
C GLU A 44 -12.12 2.54 1.98
N SER A 45 -11.02 3.20 1.61
CA SER A 45 -10.89 3.91 0.34
C SER A 45 -10.79 2.97 -0.87
N PHE A 46 -10.39 1.71 -0.66
CA PHE A 46 -10.29 0.70 -1.70
C PHE A 46 -11.64 0.38 -2.35
N SER A 47 -12.73 0.49 -1.57
CA SER A 47 -14.10 0.29 -2.06
C SER A 47 -14.67 1.45 -2.87
N GLN A 48 -14.11 2.65 -2.71
CA GLN A 48 -14.63 3.89 -3.30
C GLN A 48 -13.81 4.32 -4.52
N ALA A 49 -12.50 4.52 -4.33
CA ALA A 49 -11.51 4.74 -5.39
C ALA A 49 -10.14 4.95 -4.74
N VAL A 50 -9.20 4.00 -4.93
CA VAL A 50 -7.79 4.14 -4.50
C VAL A 50 -7.15 5.42 -5.02
N LEU A 51 -7.57 5.89 -6.20
CA LEU A 51 -7.08 7.12 -6.83
C LEU A 51 -7.30 8.39 -5.98
N ASN A 52 -8.27 8.39 -5.05
CA ASN A 52 -8.54 9.55 -4.22
C ASN A 52 -7.55 9.73 -3.06
N ILE A 53 -6.79 8.68 -2.73
CA ILE A 53 -5.89 8.68 -1.58
C ILE A 53 -4.41 8.69 -1.96
N VAL A 54 -4.09 8.43 -3.22
CA VAL A 54 -2.73 8.47 -3.75
C VAL A 54 -2.26 9.90 -3.97
N ASP A 55 -0.95 10.13 -3.93
CA ASP A 55 -0.36 11.44 -4.23
C ASP A 55 -0.76 11.86 -5.65
N ALA A 56 -1.45 13.00 -5.77
CA ALA A 56 -1.89 13.55 -7.05
C ALA A 56 -0.73 13.77 -8.04
N ASN A 57 0.50 13.96 -7.55
CA ASN A 57 1.68 14.07 -8.40
C ASN A 57 2.01 12.78 -9.16
N LEU A 58 1.52 11.62 -8.70
CA LEU A 58 1.66 10.34 -9.39
C LEU A 58 0.67 10.18 -10.54
N LEU A 59 -0.37 11.02 -10.57
CA LEU A 59 -1.44 10.94 -11.56
C LEU A 59 -1.24 11.91 -12.73
N THR A 60 -0.15 12.67 -12.80
CA THR A 60 0.10 13.55 -13.96
C THR A 60 0.33 12.74 -15.24
N GLY A 61 -0.30 13.08 -16.37
CA GLY A 61 -0.13 12.37 -17.66
C GLY A 61 -1.34 12.48 -18.58
N GLU A 62 -1.40 11.66 -19.63
CA GLU A 62 -2.56 11.54 -20.54
C GLU A 62 -3.66 10.65 -19.95
N GLU A 63 -4.92 10.77 -20.40
CA GLU A 63 -6.08 10.02 -19.86
C GLU A 63 -5.90 8.49 -19.87
N GLU A 64 -5.28 7.91 -20.90
CA GLU A 64 -4.98 6.47 -20.95
C GLU A 64 -3.99 6.07 -19.84
N ASP A 65 -3.00 6.92 -19.52
CA ASP A 65 -2.08 6.69 -18.41
C ASP A 65 -2.80 6.68 -17.06
N PHE A 66 -3.87 7.46 -16.87
CA PHE A 66 -4.59 7.52 -15.59
C PHE A 66 -5.22 6.17 -15.25
N SER A 67 -5.82 5.50 -16.24
CA SER A 67 -6.43 4.18 -16.05
C SER A 67 -5.37 3.14 -15.68
N GLU A 68 -4.24 3.13 -16.39
CA GLU A 68 -3.15 2.20 -16.12
C GLU A 68 -2.45 2.49 -14.78
N LYS A 69 -2.20 3.77 -14.45
CA LYS A 69 -1.68 4.22 -13.15
C LYS A 69 -2.60 3.80 -12.03
N GLY A 70 -3.91 4.01 -12.19
CA GLY A 70 -4.90 3.59 -11.22
C GLY A 70 -4.89 2.10 -10.97
N SER A 71 -4.80 1.30 -12.03
CA SER A 71 -4.68 -0.16 -11.91
C SER A 71 -3.38 -0.56 -11.20
N CYS A 72 -2.24 0.02 -11.57
CA CYS A 72 -0.94 -0.23 -10.95
C CYS A 72 -0.96 0.09 -9.45
N LEU A 73 -1.42 1.29 -9.09
CA LEU A 73 -1.52 1.76 -7.71
C LEU A 73 -2.48 0.90 -6.88
N SER A 74 -3.62 0.49 -7.46
CA SER A 74 -4.57 -0.40 -6.78
C SER A 74 -3.93 -1.74 -6.42
N MET A 75 -3.18 -2.35 -7.36
CA MET A 75 -2.47 -3.60 -7.08
C MET A 75 -1.38 -3.45 -6.02
N ILE A 76 -0.67 -2.31 -5.99
CA ILE A 76 0.34 -2.03 -4.95
C ILE A 76 -0.31 -1.84 -3.58
N MET A 77 -1.41 -1.08 -3.50
CA MET A 77 -2.15 -0.87 -2.25
C MET A 77 -2.75 -2.17 -1.73
N GLU A 78 -3.20 -3.06 -2.62
CA GLU A 78 -3.66 -4.40 -2.23
C GLU A 78 -2.52 -5.22 -1.60
N ILE A 79 -1.31 -5.17 -2.15
CA ILE A 79 -0.14 -5.82 -1.52
C ILE A 79 0.12 -5.20 -0.15
N ALA A 80 0.07 -3.87 -0.03
CA ALA A 80 0.29 -3.19 1.25
C ALA A 80 -0.75 -3.60 2.32
N LEU A 81 -2.03 -3.74 1.95
CA LEU A 81 -3.08 -4.24 2.83
C LEU A 81 -2.77 -5.67 3.30
N ASN A 82 -2.44 -6.58 2.38
CA ASN A 82 -2.05 -7.95 2.71
C ASN A 82 -0.80 -8.03 3.61
N CYS A 83 0.15 -7.10 3.46
CA CYS A 83 1.32 -6.99 4.36
C CYS A 83 0.93 -6.55 5.78
N THR A 84 -0.17 -5.79 5.92
CA THR A 84 -0.59 -5.19 7.18
C THR A 84 -1.72 -5.97 7.86
N GLU A 85 -1.93 -7.24 7.48
CA GLU A 85 -2.86 -8.08 8.22
C GLU A 85 -2.44 -8.28 9.67
N ASP A 86 -3.42 -8.23 10.57
CA ASP A 86 -3.17 -8.27 12.01
C ASP A 86 -2.78 -9.68 12.46
N SER A 87 -3.40 -10.69 11.84
CA SER A 87 -2.99 -12.09 11.95
C SER A 87 -1.69 -12.35 11.20
N MET A 88 -0.73 -13.02 11.86
CA MET A 88 0.51 -13.45 11.20
C MET A 88 0.28 -14.51 10.12
N ASP A 89 -0.77 -15.33 10.27
CA ASP A 89 -1.09 -16.42 9.34
C ASP A 89 -1.74 -15.91 8.05
N GLU A 90 -2.43 -14.77 8.13
CA GLU A 90 -3.05 -14.11 6.97
C GLU A 90 -2.08 -13.15 6.27
N ARG A 91 -1.02 -12.73 6.97
CA ARG A 91 0.00 -11.82 6.45
C ARG A 91 0.88 -12.52 5.41
N ILE A 92 0.93 -11.96 4.20
CA ILE A 92 1.80 -12.48 3.14
C ILE A 92 3.28 -12.37 3.52
N ASN A 93 4.11 -13.32 3.11
CA ASN A 93 5.55 -13.26 3.39
C ASN A 93 6.30 -12.37 2.37
N MET A 94 7.52 -11.96 2.71
CA MET A 94 8.31 -11.05 1.87
C MET A 94 8.67 -11.61 0.48
N LYS A 95 8.78 -12.94 0.34
CA LYS A 95 9.02 -13.59 -0.96
C LYS A 95 7.82 -13.37 -1.89
N ASP A 96 6.60 -13.51 -1.36
CA ASP A 96 5.37 -13.26 -2.12
C ASP A 96 5.21 -11.77 -2.45
N VAL A 97 5.52 -10.88 -1.51
CA VAL A 97 5.56 -9.43 -1.73
C VAL A 97 6.48 -9.09 -2.91
N ALA A 98 7.74 -9.52 -2.86
CA ALA A 98 8.71 -9.26 -3.92
C ALA A 98 8.27 -9.86 -5.27
N GLY A 99 7.72 -11.08 -5.26
CA GLY A 99 7.20 -11.73 -6.46
C GLY A 99 6.03 -10.97 -7.09
N ARG A 100 5.08 -10.50 -6.29
CA ARG A 100 3.92 -9.73 -6.76
C ARG A 100 4.34 -8.36 -7.28
N LEU A 101 5.19 -7.62 -6.55
CA LEU A 101 5.71 -6.33 -6.99
C LEU A 101 6.51 -6.44 -8.30
N THR A 102 7.31 -7.50 -8.46
CA THR A 102 8.04 -7.76 -9.71
C THR A 102 7.08 -7.96 -10.90
N LYS A 103 5.99 -8.70 -10.70
CA LYS A 103 4.96 -8.90 -11.73
C LYS A 103 4.25 -7.60 -12.09
N ILE A 104 3.90 -6.78 -11.10
CA ILE A 104 3.31 -5.45 -11.33
C ILE A 104 4.28 -4.60 -12.16
N LYS A 105 5.55 -4.51 -11.75
CA LYS A 105 6.59 -3.76 -12.48
C LYS A 105 6.75 -4.23 -13.92
N GLN A 106 6.66 -5.53 -14.19
CA GLN A 106 6.74 -6.07 -15.54
C GLN A 106 5.50 -5.76 -16.38
N ARG A 107 4.31 -5.84 -15.77
CA ARG A 107 3.03 -5.56 -16.43
C ARG A 107 2.93 -4.10 -16.87
N PHE A 108 3.34 -3.19 -16.00
CA PHE A 108 3.28 -1.74 -16.23
C PHE A 108 4.63 -1.17 -16.66
N LYS A 109 5.44 -1.97 -17.34
CA LYS A 109 6.77 -1.57 -17.80
C LYS A 109 6.61 -0.62 -18.99
N GLY A 110 6.68 0.69 -18.75
CA GLY A 110 6.46 1.71 -19.78
C GLY A 110 5.51 2.82 -19.39
N LEU A 111 4.78 2.63 -18.28
CA LEU A 111 4.41 3.74 -17.40
C LEU A 111 5.66 4.41 -16.82
#